data_AF-A0A1V4CKT1-F1
#
_entry.id   AF-A0A1V4CKT1-F1
#
_cell.length_a   1.000
_cell.length_b   1.000
_cell.length_c   1.000
_cell.angle_alpha   90.00
_cell.angle_beta   90.00
_cell.angle_gamma   90.00
#
_symmetry.space_group_name_H-M   'P 1'
#
loop_
_entity.id
_entity.type
_entity.pdbx_description
1 polymer ?
#
loop_
_entity_poly.entity_id
_entity_poly.type
_entity_poly.pdbx_seq_one_letter_code
_entity_poly.pdbx_strand_id
1 'polypeptide(L)'
;MLPGGADRQLLRADGVKELDALYELQTDDGAVITVRNRVLIDESATPGRYARSVLQLSAPAGPHDWLNRRVFVGTLHSLRPARAAVCIRVYELA
;
A
#
# COMPACT_ATOMS: atom_id res chain seq x y z
N MET A 1 12.13 -4.87 -0.22
CA MET A 1 11.14 -5.14 -1.29
C MET A 1 11.84 -5.98 -2.34
N LEU A 2 11.21 -7.08 -2.77
CA LEU A 2 11.74 -7.92 -3.83
C LEU A 2 11.37 -7.35 -5.21
N PRO A 3 12.20 -7.58 -6.24
CA PRO A 3 11.84 -7.27 -7.62
C PRO A 3 10.59 -8.05 -8.07
N GLY A 4 9.79 -7.47 -8.97
CA GLY A 4 8.65 -8.15 -9.59
C GLY A 4 7.27 -7.58 -9.25
N GLY A 5 7.21 -6.62 -8.32
CA GLY A 5 5.95 -5.92 -8.01
C GLY A 5 5.44 -5.07 -9.18
N ALA A 6 4.12 -4.87 -9.24
CA ALA A 6 3.46 -4.02 -10.22
C ALA A 6 2.40 -3.15 -9.54
N ASP A 7 2.14 -1.97 -10.12
CA ASP A 7 1.08 -1.06 -9.71
C ASP A 7 0.20 -0.74 -10.92
N ARG A 8 -1.06 -1.19 -10.88
CA ARG A 8 -2.05 -0.82 -11.89
C ARG A 8 -2.71 0.47 -11.47
N GLN A 9 -2.59 1.48 -12.32
CA GLN A 9 -3.15 2.81 -12.06
C GLN A 9 -4.31 3.08 -13.01
N LEU A 10 -5.45 3.50 -12.46
CA LEU A 10 -6.61 3.96 -13.20
C LEU A 10 -6.91 5.40 -12.80
N LEU A 11 -6.89 6.32 -13.77
CA LEU A 11 -7.48 7.65 -13.62
C LEU A 11 -8.93 7.59 -14.10
N ARG A 12 -9.86 7.79 -13.18
CA ARG A 12 -11.30 7.80 -13.47
C ARG A 12 -11.71 9.11 -14.15
N ALA A 13 -12.88 9.09 -14.79
CA ALA A 13 -13.45 10.26 -15.46
C ALA A 13 -13.76 11.43 -14.49
N ASP A 14 -13.97 11.15 -13.21
CA ASP A 14 -14.18 12.14 -12.15
C ASP A 14 -12.88 12.69 -11.55
N GLY A 15 -11.71 12.31 -12.09
CA GLY A 15 -10.40 12.79 -11.64
C GLY A 15 -9.79 12.01 -10.47
N VAL A 16 -10.53 11.07 -9.88
CA VAL A 16 -10.02 10.18 -8.82
C VAL A 16 -9.06 9.17 -9.42
N LYS A 17 -7.92 8.94 -8.77
CA LYS A 17 -6.98 7.88 -9.14
C LYS A 17 -7.16 6.68 -8.21
N GLU A 18 -7.21 5.50 -8.82
CA GLU A 18 -7.18 4.22 -8.13
C GLU A 18 -5.85 3.53 -8.45
N LEU A 19 -5.14 3.09 -7.42
CA LEU A 19 -3.93 2.29 -7.52
C LEU A 19 -4.24 0.88 -6.99
N ASP A 20 -3.74 -0.16 -7.65
CA ASP A 20 -3.79 -1.55 -7.18
C ASP A 20 -2.41 -2.15 -7.37
N ALA A 21 -1.61 -2.06 -6.29
CA ALA A 21 -0.25 -2.54 -6.26
C ALA A 21 -0.16 -3.92 -5.63
N LEU A 22 0.55 -4.84 -6.28
CA LEU A 22 0.90 -6.16 -5.77
C LEU A 22 2.43 -6.29 -5.77
N TYR A 23 3.01 -6.51 -4.59
CA TYR A 23 4.46 -6.62 -4.43
C TYR A 23 4.82 -7.47 -3.21
N GLU A 24 6.11 -7.77 -3.07
CA GLU A 24 6.62 -8.61 -1.99
C GLU A 24 7.66 -7.87 -1.15
N LEU A 25 7.58 -8.09 0.16
CA LEU A 25 8.55 -7.63 1.15
C LEU A 25 9.23 -8.86 1.75
N GLN A 26 10.55 -8.85 1.81
CA GLN A 26 11.30 -9.84 2.58
C GLN A 26 11.73 -9.18 3.89
N THR A 27 11.41 -9.83 5.00
CA THR A 27 11.82 -9.44 6.36
C THR A 27 13.25 -9.90 6.64
N ASP A 28 13.86 -9.37 7.70
CA ASP A 28 15.24 -9.71 8.07
C ASP A 28 15.40 -11.19 8.52
N ASP A 29 14.32 -11.81 9.01
CA ASP A 29 14.25 -13.25 9.33
C ASP A 29 13.90 -14.12 8.10
N GLY A 30 13.84 -13.53 6.91
CA GLY A 30 13.71 -14.22 5.63
C GLY A 30 12.28 -14.52 5.17
N ALA A 31 11.26 -14.21 5.97
CA ALA A 31 9.87 -14.38 5.57
C ALA A 31 9.50 -13.45 4.41
N VAL A 32 8.73 -13.98 3.45
CA VAL A 32 8.20 -13.19 2.32
C VAL A 32 6.74 -12.85 2.60
N ILE A 33 6.44 -11.56 2.67
CA ILE A 33 5.09 -11.03 2.84
C ILE A 33 4.62 -10.48 1.50
N THR A 34 3.54 -11.06 0.96
CA THR A 34 2.87 -10.49 -0.20
C THR A 34 1.94 -9.37 0.27
N VAL A 35 2.05 -8.21 -0.38
CA VAL A 35 1.25 -7.03 -0.09
C VAL A 35 0.40 -6.69 -1.30
N ARG A 36 -0.91 -6.67 -1.12
CA ARG A 36 -1.82 -6.01 -2.05
C ARG A 36 -2.29 -4.70 -1.44
N ASN A 37 -1.88 -3.59 -2.03
CA ASN A 37 -2.21 -2.25 -1.57
C ASN A 37 -3.10 -1.55 -2.59
N ARG A 38 -4.37 -1.35 -2.23
CA ARG A 38 -5.32 -0.57 -3.03
C ARG A 38 -5.42 0.84 -2.48
N VAL A 39 -5.23 1.84 -3.32
CA VAL A 39 -5.21 3.25 -2.91
C VAL A 39 -6.22 4.05 -3.70
N LEU A 40 -7.03 4.84 -3.01
CA LEU A 40 -7.84 5.88 -3.62
C LEU A 40 -7.16 7.23 -3.36
N ILE A 41 -6.93 7.99 -4.43
CA ILE A 41 -6.35 9.32 -4.40
C ILE A 41 -7.32 10.30 -5.05
N ASP A 42 -7.75 11.28 -4.27
CA ASP A 42 -8.50 12.44 -4.72
C ASP A 42 -7.69 13.70 -4.39
N GLU A 43 -7.12 14.31 -5.42
CA GLU A 43 -6.34 15.55 -5.31
C GLU A 43 -7.24 16.78 -5.13
N SER A 44 -8.55 16.67 -5.39
CA SER A 44 -9.54 17.75 -5.29
C SER A 44 -10.27 17.80 -3.94
N ALA A 45 -10.07 16.78 -3.09
CA ALA A 45 -10.70 16.70 -1.77
C ALA A 45 -10.41 17.94 -0.90
N THR A 46 -11.41 18.37 -0.13
CA THR A 46 -11.34 19.51 0.80
C THR A 46 -11.46 19.01 2.24
N PRO A 47 -10.61 19.44 3.21
CA PRO A 47 -9.67 20.57 3.16
C PRO A 47 -8.31 20.27 2.50
N GLY A 48 -8.09 19.07 1.95
CA GLY A 48 -6.87 18.77 1.22
C GLY A 48 -6.84 17.36 0.66
N ARG A 49 -5.78 17.07 -0.09
CA ARG A 49 -5.51 15.80 -0.76
C ARG A 49 -5.92 14.58 0.09
N TYR A 50 -6.83 13.78 -0.44
CA TYR A 50 -7.18 12.49 0.13
C TYR A 50 -6.38 11.38 -0.55
N ALA A 51 -5.63 10.62 0.23
CA ALA A 51 -4.90 9.46 -0.27
C ALA A 51 -4.87 8.37 0.82
N ARG A 52 -5.68 7.33 0.63
CA ARG A 52 -5.85 6.27 1.62
C ARG A 52 -5.70 4.90 0.99
N SER A 53 -4.97 4.06 1.71
CA SER A 53 -4.70 2.67 1.37
C SER A 53 -5.61 1.73 2.13
N VAL A 54 -6.05 0.67 1.48
CA VAL A 54 -6.57 -0.56 2.10
C VAL A 54 -5.60 -1.67 1.73
N LEU A 55 -4.96 -2.26 2.72
CA LEU A 55 -3.91 -3.25 2.52
C LEU A 55 -4.40 -4.63 2.93
N GLN A 56 -4.12 -5.61 2.09
CA GLN A 56 -4.20 -7.03 2.42
C GLN A 56 -2.78 -7.60 2.43
N LEU A 57 -2.42 -8.25 3.53
CA LEU A 57 -1.13 -8.87 3.72
C LEU A 57 -1.30 -10.38 3.74
N SER A 58 -0.38 -11.10 3.11
CA SER A 58 -0.27 -12.55 3.17
C SER A 58 1.12 -12.91 3.67
N ALA A 59 1.19 -13.65 4.78
CA ALA A 59 2.42 -14.07 5.41
C ALA A 59 2.46 -15.61 5.59
N PRO A 60 3.65 -16.23 5.60
CA PRO A 60 3.77 -17.66 5.91
C PRO A 60 3.36 -17.95 7.36
N ALA A 61 3.05 -19.23 7.64
CA ALA A 61 2.82 -19.69 9.01
C ALA A 61 4.06 -19.41 9.88
N GLY A 62 3.84 -18.95 11.12
CA GLY A 62 4.92 -18.64 12.06
C GLY A 62 4.78 -17.24 12.67
N PRO A 63 5.91 -16.56 12.97
CA PRO A 63 5.93 -15.29 13.72
C PRO A 63 5.10 -14.15 13.09
N HIS A 64 4.90 -14.20 11.77
CA HIS A 64 4.18 -13.16 11.01
C HIS A 64 2.74 -13.55 10.64
N ASP A 65 2.26 -14.75 11.00
CA ASP A 65 0.90 -15.24 10.63
C ASP A 65 -0.23 -14.33 11.14
N TRP A 66 0.05 -13.56 12.20
CA TRP A 66 -0.93 -12.60 12.74
C TRP A 66 -1.35 -11.56 11.68
N LEU A 67 -0.49 -11.24 10.71
CA LEU A 67 -0.81 -10.33 9.60
C LEU A 67 -1.97 -10.85 8.73
N ASN A 68 -2.12 -12.17 8.60
CA ASN A 68 -3.23 -12.79 7.87
C ASN A 68 -4.60 -12.59 8.56
N ARG A 69 -4.59 -12.13 9.82
CA ARG A 69 -5.77 -12.09 10.71
C ARG A 69 -6.14 -10.68 11.15
N ARG A 70 -5.68 -9.66 10.41
CA ARG A 70 -5.88 -8.24 10.73
C ARG A 70 -6.29 -7.45 9.49
N VAL A 71 -6.95 -6.32 9.73
CA VAL A 71 -7.30 -5.35 8.70
C VAL A 71 -6.32 -4.19 8.80
N PHE A 72 -5.78 -3.77 7.65
CA PHE A 72 -4.82 -2.68 7.59
C PHE A 72 -5.29 -1.57 6.68
N VAL A 73 -5.11 -0.34 7.16
CA VAL A 73 -5.32 0.88 6.39
C VAL A 73 -4.04 1.69 6.37
N GLY A 74 -3.94 2.64 5.45
CA GLY A 74 -2.74 3.45 5.36
C GLY A 74 -2.90 4.79 4.66
N THR A 75 -1.80 5.54 4.66
CA THR A 75 -1.66 6.79 3.91
C THR A 75 -0.56 6.64 2.88
N LEU A 76 -0.70 7.31 1.73
CA LEU A 76 0.31 7.31 0.67
C LEU A 76 0.79 8.73 0.38
N HIS A 77 2.11 8.92 0.42
CA HIS A 77 2.79 10.18 0.09
C HIS A 77 3.85 9.94 -0.98
N SER A 78 3.91 10.83 -1.99
CA SER A 78 5.03 10.85 -2.93
C SER A 78 6.27 11.40 -2.25
N LEU A 79 7.43 10.78 -2.51
CA LEU A 79 8.73 11.30 -2.07
C LEU A 79 9.48 12.06 -3.19
N ARG A 80 8.83 12.25 -4.34
CA ARG A 80 9.38 13.06 -5.43
C ARG A 80 9.36 14.55 -5.05
N PRO A 81 10.33 15.36 -5.54
CA PRO A 81 11.40 14.96 -6.46
C PRO A 81 12.60 14.29 -5.76
N ALA A 82 12.72 14.38 -4.44
CA ALA A 82 13.89 13.92 -3.69
C ALA A 82 14.22 12.43 -3.90
N ARG A 83 13.18 11.58 -4.06
CA ARG A 83 13.33 10.17 -4.36
C ARG A 83 12.22 9.69 -5.28
N ALA A 84 12.55 8.87 -6.26
CA ALA A 84 11.56 8.16 -7.09
C ALA A 84 10.92 7.00 -6.29
N ALA A 85 10.18 7.34 -5.23
CA ALA A 85 9.55 6.40 -4.32
C ALA A 85 8.27 6.99 -3.72
N VAL A 86 7.49 6.12 -3.07
CA VAL A 86 6.34 6.50 -2.24
C VAL A 86 6.58 6.07 -0.80
N CYS A 87 6.06 6.83 0.15
CA CYS A 87 5.98 6.45 1.56
C CYS A 87 4.54 6.00 1.86
N ILE A 88 4.40 4.74 2.26
CA ILE A 88 3.13 4.18 2.72
C ILE A 88 3.26 3.98 4.23
N ARG A 89 2.44 4.70 5.01
CA ARG A 89 2.30 4.43 6.45
C ARG A 89 1.11 3.53 6.67
N VAL A 90 1.33 2.42 7.38
CA VAL A 90 0.34 1.36 7.57
C VAL A 90 -0.06 1.30 9.04
N TYR A 91 -1.34 1.11 9.29
CA TYR A 91 -1.95 1.02 10.62
C TYR A 91 -2.85 -0.21 10.65
N GLU A 92 -2.75 -1.00 11.71
CA GLU A 92 -3.76 -2.01 12.07
C GLU A 92 -5.03 -1.28 12.50
N LEU A 93 -6.18 -1.71 11.97
CA LEU A 93 -7.48 -1.21 12.39
C LEU A 93 -7.90 -1.93 13.68
N ALA A 94 -8.22 -1.16 14.72
CA ALA A 94 -8.64 -1.63 16.03
C ALA A 94 -10.09 -2.16 16.05
#